data_AF-A0A2N1J4U2-F1
#
_entry.id   AF-A0A2N1J4U2-F1
#
_cell.length_a   1.000
_cell.length_b   1.000
_cell.length_c   1.000
_cell.angle_alpha   90.00
_cell.angle_beta   90.00
_cell.angle_gamma   90.00
#
_symmetry.space_group_name_H-M   'P 1'
#
loop_
_entity.id
_entity.type
_entity.pdbx_description
1 polymer ?
#
loop_
_entity_poly.entity_id
_entity_poly.type
_entity_poly.pdbx_seq_one_letter_code
_entity_poly.pdbx_strand_id
1 'polypeptide(L)'
;MFVPVFAQDNASLLFSGNCETCHRVGKSISAPSINLIKKRYKEAFLNKKEFIKYMSEWVYKPNIEGSIMLEQVKKYELMPHLHYDKKTLEDIASYIYDTEF
;
A
#
# COMPACT_ATOMS: atom_id res chain seq x y z
N MET A 1 -20.79 7.04 -31.68
CA MET A 1 -19.79 7.83 -30.92
C MET A 1 -19.02 6.83 -30.07
N PHE A 2 -17.87 6.36 -30.56
CA PHE A 2 -17.01 5.49 -29.78
C PHE A 2 -16.30 6.35 -28.75
N VAL A 3 -16.74 6.28 -27.50
CA VAL A 3 -15.97 6.80 -26.38
C VAL A 3 -14.83 5.80 -26.15
N PRO A 4 -13.56 6.18 -26.30
CA PRO A 4 -12.48 5.31 -25.87
C PRO A 4 -12.64 5.17 -24.36
N VAL A 5 -12.80 3.94 -23.88
CA VAL A 5 -12.62 3.62 -22.46
C VAL A 5 -11.15 3.85 -22.18
N PHE A 6 -10.78 5.09 -21.86
CA PHE A 6 -9.49 5.39 -21.28
C PHE A 6 -9.45 4.70 -19.93
N ALA A 7 -8.43 3.87 -19.74
CA ALA A 7 -8.10 3.23 -18.49
C ALA A 7 -7.91 4.30 -17.39
N GLN A 8 -8.99 4.69 -16.72
CA GLN A 8 -8.94 5.43 -15.47
C GLN A 8 -8.46 4.43 -14.40
N ASP A 9 -7.15 4.23 -14.39
CA ASP A 9 -6.27 3.49 -13.46
C ASP A 9 -6.93 2.45 -12.55
N ASN A 10 -7.01 1.20 -13.04
CA ASN A 10 -7.43 0.03 -12.24
C ASN A 10 -6.72 -0.01 -10.87
N ALA A 11 -5.45 0.39 -10.78
CA ALA A 11 -4.68 0.40 -9.54
C ALA A 11 -5.19 1.44 -8.51
N SER A 12 -5.67 2.60 -8.96
CA SER A 12 -6.27 3.62 -8.08
C SER A 12 -7.58 3.11 -7.47
N LEU A 13 -8.42 2.47 -8.30
CA LEU A 13 -9.67 1.86 -7.82
C LEU A 13 -9.39 0.71 -6.85
N LEU A 14 -8.41 -0.14 -7.16
CA LEU A 14 -7.98 -1.23 -6.28
C LEU A 14 -7.47 -0.68 -4.94
N PHE A 15 -6.65 0.37 -4.96
CA PHE A 15 -6.17 1.02 -3.75
C PHE A 15 -7.33 1.62 -2.92
N SER A 16 -8.23 2.36 -3.55
CA SER A 16 -9.34 3.02 -2.85
C SER A 16 -10.30 2.01 -2.22
N GLY A 17 -10.65 0.95 -2.96
CA GLY A 17 -11.58 -0.09 -2.49
C GLY A 17 -10.99 -1.02 -1.44
N ASN A 18 -9.66 -1.25 -1.43
CA ASN A 18 -9.03 -2.25 -0.56
C ASN A 18 -8.19 -1.66 0.57
N CYS A 19 -7.61 -0.47 0.40
CA CYS A 19 -6.62 0.07 1.32
C CYS A 19 -7.13 1.30 2.09
N GLU A 20 -7.86 2.21 1.44
CA GLU A 20 -8.28 3.48 2.06
C GLU A 20 -9.32 3.32 3.18
N THR A 21 -9.98 2.17 3.24
CA THR A 21 -10.91 1.79 4.32
C THR A 21 -10.26 1.88 5.70
N CYS A 22 -8.98 1.49 5.81
CA CYS A 22 -8.19 1.58 7.03
C CYS A 22 -7.06 2.61 6.93
N HIS A 23 -6.41 2.70 5.78
CA HIS A 23 -5.25 3.56 5.55
C HIS A 23 -5.63 4.84 4.80
N ARG A 24 -6.12 5.85 5.53
CA ARG A 24 -6.43 7.14 4.89
C ARG A 24 -5.15 7.83 4.44
N VAL A 25 -5.22 8.54 3.33
CA VAL A 25 -4.05 9.17 2.69
C VAL A 25 -3.31 10.14 3.62
N GLY A 26 -4.01 11.13 4.17
CA GLY A 26 -3.39 12.20 4.95
C GLY A 26 -3.43 12.04 6.47
N LYS A 27 -4.17 11.06 7.01
CA LYS A 27 -4.42 10.98 8.46
C LYS A 27 -4.42 9.55 8.98
N SER A 28 -3.62 9.28 10.01
CA SER A 28 -3.63 8.00 10.71
C SER A 28 -4.81 7.96 11.68
N ILE A 29 -5.79 7.09 11.42
CA ILE A 29 -6.97 6.90 12.28
C ILE A 29 -6.97 5.50 12.86
N SER A 30 -7.34 4.50 12.05
CA SER A 30 -7.35 3.08 12.41
C SER A 30 -6.06 2.36 12.04
N ALA A 31 -5.27 2.95 11.14
CA ALA A 31 -3.98 2.44 10.68
C ALA A 31 -3.06 3.64 10.32
N PRO A 32 -1.75 3.43 10.11
CA PRO A 32 -0.87 4.51 9.64
C PRO A 32 -1.33 5.06 8.29
N SER A 33 -1.22 6.38 8.10
CA SER A 33 -1.60 7.02 6.85
C SER A 33 -0.72 6.57 5.68
N ILE A 34 -1.26 6.63 4.46
CA ILE A 34 -0.51 6.26 3.26
C ILE A 34 0.66 7.21 3.02
N ASN A 35 0.53 8.49 3.37
CA ASN A 35 1.65 9.44 3.31
C ASN A 35 2.80 9.02 4.24
N LEU A 36 2.48 8.53 5.45
CA LEU A 36 3.49 8.01 6.38
C LEU A 36 4.11 6.72 5.86
N ILE A 37 3.29 5.77 5.38
CA ILE A 37 3.77 4.49 4.82
C ILE A 37 4.69 4.75 3.63
N LYS A 38 4.23 5.53 2.63
CA LYS A 38 5.01 5.88 1.44
C LYS A 38 6.35 6.49 1.82
N LYS A 39 6.36 7.44 2.76
CA LYS A 39 7.59 8.06 3.27
C LYS A 39 8.54 7.00 3.85
N ARG A 40 8.08 6.16 4.78
CA ARG A 40 8.93 5.14 5.43
C ARG A 40 9.47 4.11 4.45
N TYR A 41 8.66 3.66 3.50
CA TYR A 41 9.11 2.73 2.48
C TYR A 41 10.11 3.36 1.50
N LYS A 42 9.94 4.64 1.12
CA LYS A 42 10.93 5.37 0.33
C LYS A 42 12.25 5.63 1.09
N GLU A 43 12.21 5.75 2.42
CA GLU A 43 13.41 5.81 3.26
C GLU A 43 14.13 4.44 3.33
N ALA A 44 13.38 3.34 3.33
CA ALA A 44 13.93 1.99 3.46
C ALA A 44 14.47 1.38 2.14
N PHE A 45 13.94 1.81 0.99
CA PHE A 45 14.27 1.24 -0.31
C PHE A 45 14.74 2.29 -1.30
N LEU A 46 15.90 2.05 -1.93
CA LEU A 46 16.55 3.00 -2.84
C LEU A 46 15.83 3.12 -4.19
N ASN A 47 15.12 2.07 -4.61
CA ASN A 47 14.47 2.02 -5.90
C ASN A 47 13.03 1.48 -5.81
N LYS A 48 12.25 1.81 -6.84
CA LYS A 48 10.85 1.40 -7.00
C LYS A 48 10.65 -0.11 -6.96
N LYS A 49 11.57 -0.89 -7.52
CA LYS A 49 11.43 -2.36 -7.61
C LYS A 49 11.45 -2.99 -6.22
N GLU A 50 12.38 -2.57 -5.36
CA GLU A 50 12.47 -3.05 -3.98
C GLU A 50 11.29 -2.57 -3.13
N PHE A 51 10.86 -1.31 -3.31
CA PHE A 51 9.65 -0.78 -2.68
C PHE A 51 8.42 -1.65 -2.99
N ILE A 52 8.17 -1.91 -4.27
CA ILE A 52 7.00 -2.69 -4.72
C ILE A 52 7.08 -4.11 -4.18
N LYS A 53 8.23 -4.76 -4.37
CA LYS A 53 8.44 -6.15 -3.94
C LYS A 53 8.19 -6.30 -2.44
N TYR A 54 8.79 -5.44 -1.63
CA TYR A 54 8.69 -5.58 -0.18
C TYR A 54 7.27 -5.27 0.32
N MET A 55 6.66 -4.20 -0.20
CA MET A 55 5.30 -3.83 0.20
C MET A 55 4.31 -4.93 -0.17
N SER A 56 4.37 -5.44 -1.40
CA SER A 56 3.45 -6.49 -1.85
C SER A 56 3.67 -7.80 -1.08
N GLU A 57 4.91 -8.20 -0.81
CA GLU A 57 5.22 -9.41 -0.04
C GLU A 57 4.79 -9.31 1.43
N TRP A 58 5.04 -8.17 2.07
CA TRP A 58 4.63 -7.99 3.47
C TRP A 58 3.11 -7.89 3.61
N VAL A 59 2.42 -7.16 2.73
CA VAL A 59 0.94 -7.08 2.75
C VAL A 59 0.30 -8.43 2.41
N TYR A 60 0.93 -9.22 1.54
CA TYR A 60 0.45 -10.56 1.20
C TYR A 60 0.46 -11.50 2.41
N LYS A 61 1.45 -11.39 3.30
CA LYS A 61 1.52 -12.18 4.54
C LYS A 61 2.11 -11.36 5.69
N PRO A 62 1.30 -10.48 6.31
CA PRO A 62 1.78 -9.59 7.35
C PRO A 62 2.31 -10.38 8.54
N ASN A 63 3.48 -9.96 9.02
CA ASN A 63 4.10 -10.47 10.24
C ASN A 63 4.90 -9.37 10.94
N ILE A 64 5.20 -9.58 12.22
CA ILE A 64 5.84 -8.57 13.06
C ILE A 64 7.30 -8.40 12.62
N GLU A 65 8.02 -9.50 12.44
CA GLU A 65 9.46 -9.55 12.16
C GLU A 65 9.83 -8.83 10.85
N GLY A 66 8.97 -8.95 9.84
CA GLY A 66 9.11 -8.31 8.54
C GLY A 66 8.55 -6.89 8.48
N SER A 67 8.03 -6.32 9.56
CA SER A 67 7.53 -4.94 9.51
C SER A 67 8.67 -3.93 9.63
N ILE A 68 8.82 -3.05 8.63
CA ILE A 68 9.72 -1.89 8.71
C ILE A 68 9.15 -0.76 9.60
N MET A 69 7.93 -0.91 10.09
CA MET A 69 7.18 0.08 10.89
C MET A 69 6.69 -0.54 12.21
N LEU A 70 7.59 -1.19 12.97
CA LEU A 70 7.28 -1.87 14.24
C LEU A 70 6.48 -1.01 15.23
N GLU A 71 6.79 0.28 15.35
CA GLU A 71 6.04 1.20 16.24
C GLU A 71 4.57 1.39 15.79
N GLN A 72 4.29 1.27 14.50
CA GLN A 72 2.91 1.29 14.01
C GLN A 72 2.21 -0.04 14.27
N VAL A 73 2.91 -1.18 14.15
CA VAL A 73 2.36 -2.49 14.53
C VAL A 73 2.06 -2.55 16.02
N LYS A 74 2.91 -1.99 16.89
CA LYS A 74 2.62 -1.90 18.33
C LYS A 74 1.39 -1.04 18.64
N LYS A 75 1.15 0.01 17.84
CA LYS A 75 0.06 0.97 18.06
C LYS A 75 -1.28 0.51 17.49
N TYR A 76 -1.27 -0.09 16.31
CA TYR A 76 -2.47 -0.43 15.53
C TYR A 76 -2.70 -1.94 15.41
N GLU A 77 -1.89 -2.73 16.12
CA GLU A 77 -1.81 -4.18 15.97
C GLU A 77 -1.32 -4.60 14.59
N LEU A 78 -1.13 -5.91 14.39
CA LEU A 78 -0.68 -6.45 13.12
C LEU A 78 -1.79 -6.31 12.06
N MET A 79 -1.43 -5.90 10.85
CA MET A 79 -2.37 -5.86 9.72
C MET A 79 -2.98 -7.26 9.52
N PRO A 80 -4.31 -7.39 9.41
CA PRO A 80 -4.94 -8.68 9.18
C PRO A 80 -4.53 -9.26 7.83
N HIS A 81 -4.51 -10.58 7.73
CA HIS A 81 -4.29 -11.26 6.45
C HIS A 81 -5.59 -11.27 5.64
N LEU A 82 -5.62 -10.49 4.55
CA LEU A 82 -6.83 -10.23 3.75
C LEU A 82 -6.95 -11.07 2.48
N HIS A 83 -6.02 -12.02 2.24
CA HIS A 83 -6.03 -12.98 1.11
C HIS A 83 -6.09 -12.34 -0.28
N TYR A 84 -5.47 -11.16 -0.44
CA TYR A 84 -5.36 -10.51 -1.75
C TYR A 84 -4.42 -11.25 -2.69
N ASP A 85 -4.71 -11.17 -3.99
CA ASP A 85 -3.80 -11.68 -5.01
C ASP A 85 -2.49 -10.87 -5.05
N LYS A 86 -1.37 -11.56 -5.24
CA LYS A 86 -0.04 -10.92 -5.20
C LYS A 86 0.12 -9.88 -6.31
N LYS A 87 -0.44 -10.13 -7.50
CA LYS A 87 -0.34 -9.19 -8.63
C LYS A 87 -1.12 -7.91 -8.33
N THR A 88 -2.30 -8.02 -7.73
CA THR A 88 -3.07 -6.86 -7.25
C THR A 88 -2.27 -6.01 -6.26
N LEU A 89 -1.57 -6.65 -5.32
CA LEU A 89 -0.75 -5.94 -4.34
C LEU A 89 0.46 -5.23 -4.98
N GLU A 90 1.07 -5.83 -5.99
CA GLU A 90 2.15 -5.17 -6.75
C GLU A 90 1.66 -3.94 -7.51
N ASP A 91 0.46 -4.00 -8.11
CA ASP A 91 -0.13 -2.88 -8.84
C ASP A 91 -0.51 -1.74 -7.88
N ILE A 92 -1.08 -2.05 -6.72
CA ILE A 92 -1.36 -1.07 -5.65
C ILE A 92 -0.05 -0.45 -5.13
N ALA A 93 0.98 -1.26 -4.87
CA ALA A 93 2.26 -0.75 -4.38
C ALA A 93 2.95 0.16 -5.41
N SER A 94 2.86 -0.17 -6.69
CA SER A 94 3.36 0.71 -7.76
C SER A 94 2.61 2.03 -7.78
N TYR A 95 1.27 2.00 -7.66
CA TYR A 95 0.44 3.19 -7.58
C TYR A 95 0.84 4.08 -6.40
N ILE A 96 0.96 3.52 -5.18
CA ILE A 96 1.39 4.27 -3.99
C ILE A 96 2.77 4.92 -4.18
N TYR A 97 3.71 4.25 -4.87
CA TYR A 97 5.04 4.81 -5.13
C TYR A 97 4.99 6.04 -6.04
N ASP A 98 4.25 5.93 -7.16
CA ASP A 98 4.19 6.91 -8.24
C ASP A 98 3.28 8.10 -7.94
N THR A 99 2.20 7.88 -7.19
CA THR A 99 1.16 8.89 -6.97
C THR A 99 1.54 9.90 -5.90
N GLU A 100 1.56 11.18 -6.25
CA GLU A 100 1.59 12.26 -5.27
C GLU A 100 0.16 12.49 -4.73
N PHE A 101 0.06 12.58 -3.41
CA PHE A 101 -1.16 12.46 -2.62
C PHE A 101 -1.57 13.77 -1.94
#